data_AF-A0A8H6KYE2-F1
#
_entry.id   AF-A0A8H6KYE2-F1
#
_cell.length_a   1.000
_cell.length_b   1.000
_cell.length_c   1.000
_cell.angle_alpha   90.00
_cell.angle_beta   90.00
_cell.angle_gamma   90.00
#
_symmetry.space_group_name_H-M   'P 1'
#
loop_
_entity.id
_entity.type
_entity.pdbx_description
1 polymer ?
#
loop_
_entity_poly.entity_id
_entity_poly.type
_entity_poly.pdbx_seq_one_letter_code
_entity_poly.pdbx_strand_id
1 'polypeptide(L)'
;MASQGEDDLQASTTEGFKVGEKKTVEEYAKLDQNDESLNRWKASLGISSSPAIHVDPKDQRRCVIKSLALEVEGRSDITIDLTAPGSVEALKSKPFTIKEGAKFRMKANFVVQHDVLSGLKYLQVTKRKGIRVAKNEEMIGSFAPNTQDKPVYEKKFEPDEAPTGMLARGHYEAASKFADDDGHEYLKFEWSFDITKEWK
;
A
#
# COMPACT_ATOMS: atom_id res chain seq x y z
N MET A 1 -1.44 -4.17 -29.90
CA MET A 1 -2.51 -4.35 -28.90
C MET A 1 -1.89 -4.08 -27.53
N ALA A 2 -1.74 -2.81 -27.16
CA ALA A 2 -1.19 -2.40 -25.88
C ALA A 2 -2.33 -1.90 -24.98
N SER A 3 -2.27 -2.32 -23.71
CA SER A 3 -2.68 -1.55 -22.52
C SER A 3 -4.16 -1.16 -22.27
N GLN A 4 -5.11 -2.11 -22.30
CA GLN A 4 -6.35 -1.92 -21.52
C GLN A 4 -6.15 -2.08 -19.99
N GLY A 5 -5.02 -2.65 -19.56
CA GLY A 5 -4.70 -2.79 -18.13
C GLY A 5 -4.06 -1.57 -17.47
N GLU A 6 -3.42 -0.68 -18.23
CA GLU A 6 -2.74 0.49 -17.66
C GLU A 6 -3.68 1.66 -17.38
N ASP A 7 -4.74 1.80 -18.18
CA ASP A 7 -5.77 2.83 -17.99
C ASP A 7 -6.56 2.62 -16.69
N ASP A 8 -6.86 1.35 -16.36
CA ASP A 8 -7.65 1.00 -15.17
C ASP A 8 -6.94 1.34 -13.84
N LEU A 9 -5.59 1.32 -13.80
CA LEU A 9 -4.77 1.53 -12.60
C LEU A 9 -4.26 2.97 -12.44
N GLN A 10 -4.92 3.94 -13.08
CA GLN A 10 -4.66 5.35 -12.84
C GLN A 10 -5.37 5.82 -11.56
N ALA A 11 -4.63 6.56 -10.73
CA ALA A 11 -5.14 7.21 -9.54
C ALA A 11 -6.12 8.31 -9.89
N SER A 12 -7.23 8.36 -9.17
CA SER A 12 -8.17 9.45 -9.28
C SER A 12 -7.54 10.76 -8.78
N THR A 13 -7.84 11.85 -9.46
CA THR A 13 -7.49 13.19 -9.00
C THR A 13 -8.67 13.74 -8.21
N THR A 14 -8.43 14.19 -6.98
CA THR A 14 -9.44 14.88 -6.19
C THR A 14 -9.63 16.29 -6.75
N GLU A 15 -10.84 16.61 -7.19
CA GLU A 15 -11.15 17.93 -7.77
C GLU A 15 -10.82 19.05 -6.78
N GLY A 16 -10.02 20.02 -7.24
CA GLY A 16 -9.57 21.15 -6.41
C GLY A 16 -8.39 20.89 -5.48
N PHE A 17 -7.95 19.63 -5.30
CA PHE A 17 -6.73 19.33 -4.54
C PHE A 17 -5.48 19.72 -5.34
N LYS A 18 -4.59 20.48 -4.70
CA LYS A 18 -3.27 20.85 -5.26
C LYS A 18 -2.20 20.30 -4.35
N VAL A 19 -1.29 19.51 -4.93
CA VAL A 19 -0.11 19.02 -4.23
C VAL A 19 0.69 20.23 -3.72
N GLY A 20 1.02 20.23 -2.44
CA GLY A 20 1.75 21.31 -1.78
C GLY A 20 3.19 21.45 -2.27
N GLU A 21 3.88 22.50 -1.81
CA GLU A 21 5.30 22.68 -2.08
C GLU A 21 6.11 21.55 -1.45
N LYS A 22 7.03 20.96 -2.21
CA LYS A 22 7.93 19.94 -1.71
C LYS A 22 8.96 20.57 -0.79
N LYS A 23 9.09 20.02 0.41
CA LYS A 23 10.15 20.37 1.35
C LYS A 23 10.71 19.08 1.94
N THR A 24 12.01 19.07 2.10
CA THR A 24 12.74 17.97 2.71
C THR A 24 12.55 17.95 4.22
N VAL A 25 12.74 16.79 4.85
CA VAL A 25 12.81 16.68 6.32
C VAL A 25 13.79 17.69 6.92
N GLU A 26 14.95 17.90 6.30
CA GLU A 26 15.94 18.87 6.76
C GLU A 26 15.43 20.32 6.70
N GLU A 27 14.74 20.70 5.63
CA GLU A 27 14.10 22.01 5.51
C GLU A 27 12.99 22.19 6.54
N TYR A 28 12.16 21.16 6.76
CA TYR A 28 11.15 21.19 7.82
C TYR A 28 11.76 21.35 9.20
N ALA A 29 12.90 20.71 9.48
CA ALA A 29 13.64 20.87 10.73
C ALA A 29 14.30 22.26 10.87
N LYS A 30 14.54 22.97 9.77
CA LYS A 30 15.11 24.34 9.77
C LYS A 30 14.07 25.45 9.86
N LEU A 31 12.85 25.19 9.39
CA LEU A 31 11.74 26.13 9.53
C LEU A 31 11.43 26.37 11.02
N ASP A 32 11.25 27.62 11.41
CA ASP A 32 10.76 28.02 12.74
C ASP A 32 11.54 27.41 13.92
N GLN A 33 12.85 27.21 13.78
CA GLN A 33 13.70 26.57 14.81
C GLN A 33 13.64 27.27 16.17
N ASN A 34 13.30 28.54 16.21
CA ASN A 34 13.20 29.31 17.46
C ASN A 34 11.84 29.12 18.17
N ASP A 35 10.89 28.40 17.57
CA ASP A 35 9.58 28.11 18.13
C ASP A 35 9.54 26.71 18.77
N GLU A 36 9.52 26.67 20.09
CA GLU A 36 9.49 25.43 20.87
C GLU A 36 8.22 24.60 20.61
N SER A 37 7.09 25.25 20.36
CA SER A 37 5.82 24.56 20.12
C SER A 37 5.83 23.85 18.76
N LEU A 38 6.35 24.52 17.72
CA LEU A 38 6.51 23.93 16.40
C LEU A 38 7.57 22.83 16.37
N ASN A 39 8.66 22.99 17.11
CA ASN A 39 9.66 21.93 17.25
C ASN A 39 9.09 20.67 17.93
N ARG A 40 8.32 20.83 19.01
CA ARG A 40 7.62 19.70 19.66
C ARG A 40 6.60 19.05 18.74
N TRP A 41 5.86 19.85 17.96
CA TRP A 41 4.93 19.34 16.96
C TRP A 41 5.66 18.54 15.87
N LYS A 42 6.75 19.05 15.28
CA LYS A 42 7.56 18.34 14.27
C LYS A 42 8.18 17.05 14.81
N ALA A 43 8.65 17.06 16.06
CA ALA A 43 9.12 15.86 16.73
C ALA A 43 8.01 14.82 16.88
N SER A 44 6.78 15.24 17.23
CA SER A 44 5.62 14.33 17.30
C SER A 44 5.24 13.71 15.95
N LEU A 45 5.61 14.37 14.85
CA LEU A 45 5.44 13.87 13.47
C LEU A 45 6.62 13.00 12.99
N GLY A 46 7.67 12.84 13.80
CA GLY A 46 8.86 12.06 13.46
C GLY A 46 9.89 12.78 12.58
N ILE A 47 9.81 14.12 12.44
CA ILE A 47 10.66 14.91 11.54
C ILE A 47 12.02 15.32 12.16
N SER A 48 12.25 15.05 13.46
CA SER A 48 13.44 15.59 14.14
C SER A 48 13.86 14.90 15.45
N SER A 49 13.28 13.76 15.80
CA SER A 49 13.38 13.23 17.17
C SER A 49 14.24 11.98 17.34
N SER A 50 14.42 11.17 16.30
CA SER A 50 15.05 9.85 16.43
C SER A 50 15.98 9.55 15.26
N PRO A 51 17.06 8.77 15.48
CA PRO A 51 17.95 8.35 14.40
C PRO A 51 17.18 7.66 13.28
N ALA A 52 17.48 8.02 12.03
CA ALA A 52 16.94 7.34 10.86
C ALA A 52 17.34 5.86 10.86
N ILE A 53 16.51 5.02 10.23
CA ILE A 53 16.88 3.63 9.96
C ILE A 53 18.12 3.54 9.05
N HIS A 54 18.86 2.44 9.16
CA HIS A 54 19.92 2.15 8.19
C HIS A 54 19.31 1.81 6.83
N VAL A 55 19.61 2.62 5.84
CA VAL A 55 19.22 2.44 4.44
C VAL A 55 20.47 2.21 3.60
N ASP A 56 20.44 1.26 2.66
CA ASP A 56 21.51 1.12 1.68
C ASP A 56 21.60 2.42 0.87
N PRO A 57 22.74 3.13 0.85
CA PRO A 57 22.90 4.36 0.08
C PRO A 57 22.56 4.23 -1.41
N LYS A 58 22.60 3.00 -1.96
CA LYS A 58 22.21 2.71 -3.34
C LYS A 58 20.70 2.58 -3.55
N ASP A 59 19.94 2.33 -2.49
CA ASP A 59 18.48 2.25 -2.55
C ASP A 59 17.89 3.65 -2.50
N GLN A 60 17.46 4.17 -3.65
CA GLN A 60 16.87 5.50 -3.78
C GLN A 60 15.34 5.50 -3.60
N ARG A 61 14.73 4.36 -3.24
CA ARG A 61 13.28 4.26 -3.11
C ARG A 61 12.81 4.97 -1.85
N ARG A 62 11.93 5.96 -2.01
CA ARG A 62 11.31 6.67 -0.88
C ARG A 62 10.35 5.78 -0.07
N CYS A 63 9.71 4.81 -0.71
CA CYS A 63 8.85 3.84 -0.04
C CYS A 63 9.16 2.44 -0.54
N VAL A 64 9.26 1.48 0.39
CA VAL A 64 9.44 0.07 0.11
C VAL A 64 8.33 -0.70 0.80
N ILE A 65 7.41 -1.23 0.00
CA ILE A 65 6.36 -2.13 0.48
C ILE A 65 7.02 -3.46 0.87
N LYS A 66 6.94 -3.82 2.15
CA LYS A 66 7.59 -5.00 2.72
C LYS A 66 6.70 -6.23 2.62
N SER A 67 5.46 -6.11 3.04
CA SER A 67 4.51 -7.23 2.98
C SER A 67 3.08 -6.76 2.84
N LEU A 68 2.26 -7.65 2.29
CA LEU A 68 0.81 -7.56 2.32
C LEU A 68 0.25 -8.79 3.01
N ALA A 69 -0.71 -8.58 3.88
CA ALA A 69 -1.44 -9.64 4.54
C ALA A 69 -2.94 -9.49 4.31
N LEU A 70 -3.59 -10.62 4.10
CA LEU A 70 -5.03 -10.76 4.18
C LEU A 70 -5.36 -11.27 5.58
N GLU A 71 -5.80 -10.37 6.46
CA GLU A 71 -6.33 -10.72 7.78
C GLU A 71 -7.76 -11.22 7.58
N VAL A 72 -8.09 -12.40 8.08
CA VAL A 72 -9.40 -13.00 7.93
C VAL A 72 -9.87 -13.45 9.29
N GLU A 73 -11.10 -13.10 9.66
CA GLU A 73 -11.65 -13.48 10.96
C GLU A 73 -11.67 -15.01 11.13
N GLY A 74 -11.14 -15.48 12.26
CA GLY A 74 -11.15 -16.90 12.62
C GLY A 74 -10.05 -17.76 11.98
N ARG A 75 -9.05 -17.17 11.31
CA ARG A 75 -7.86 -17.89 10.83
C ARG A 75 -6.60 -17.04 10.90
N SER A 76 -5.44 -17.68 10.74
CA SER A 76 -4.17 -16.97 10.61
C SER A 76 -4.12 -16.16 9.32
N ASP A 77 -3.51 -14.98 9.41
CA ASP A 77 -3.28 -14.08 8.29
C ASP A 77 -2.52 -14.78 7.15
N ILE A 78 -2.99 -14.55 5.92
CA ILE A 78 -2.24 -14.93 4.73
C ILE A 78 -1.29 -13.78 4.41
N THR A 79 -0.02 -13.92 4.78
CA THR A 79 0.99 -12.87 4.59
C THR A 79 1.92 -13.21 3.43
N ILE A 80 2.20 -12.22 2.61
CA ILE A 80 3.11 -12.25 1.47
C ILE A 80 4.26 -11.30 1.77
N ASP A 81 5.48 -11.81 1.79
CA ASP A 81 6.68 -10.99 1.74
C ASP A 81 6.93 -10.53 0.30
N LEU A 82 6.91 -9.22 0.07
CA LEU A 82 7.07 -8.58 -1.23
C LEU A 82 8.52 -8.14 -1.49
N THR A 83 9.44 -8.41 -0.56
CA THR A 83 10.86 -8.08 -0.69
C THR A 83 11.69 -9.21 -1.28
N ALA A 84 11.19 -10.45 -1.17
CA ALA A 84 11.87 -11.63 -1.70
C ALA A 84 11.86 -11.63 -3.25
N PRO A 85 12.99 -11.95 -3.92
CA PRO A 85 13.03 -12.10 -5.38
C PRO A 85 12.02 -13.17 -5.84
N GLY A 86 11.23 -12.86 -6.87
CA GLY A 86 10.24 -13.81 -7.40
C GLY A 86 8.91 -13.86 -6.62
N SER A 87 8.79 -13.11 -5.51
CA SER A 87 7.59 -13.14 -4.65
C SER A 87 6.35 -12.66 -5.39
N VAL A 88 6.47 -11.55 -6.11
CA VAL A 88 5.40 -10.91 -6.88
C VAL A 88 4.92 -11.81 -8.02
N GLU A 89 5.84 -12.45 -8.73
CA GLU A 89 5.54 -13.33 -9.87
C GLU A 89 4.80 -14.60 -9.42
N ALA A 90 5.11 -15.09 -8.21
CA ALA A 90 4.44 -16.24 -7.64
C ALA A 90 2.95 -15.96 -7.33
N LEU A 91 2.57 -14.71 -7.04
CA LEU A 91 1.19 -14.35 -6.67
C LEU A 91 0.19 -14.55 -7.78
N LYS A 92 0.61 -14.38 -9.03
CA LYS A 92 -0.25 -14.63 -10.19
C LYS A 92 -0.50 -16.11 -10.41
N SER A 93 0.52 -16.94 -10.18
CA SER A 93 0.48 -18.39 -10.47
C SER A 93 -0.12 -19.24 -9.35
N LYS A 94 -0.13 -18.74 -8.11
CA LYS A 94 -0.64 -19.46 -6.93
C LYS A 94 -1.84 -18.72 -6.32
N PRO A 95 -3.08 -19.00 -6.77
CA PRO A 95 -4.24 -18.30 -6.27
C PRO A 95 -4.51 -18.59 -4.80
N PHE A 96 -4.79 -17.55 -4.03
CA PHE A 96 -5.28 -17.69 -2.66
C PHE A 96 -6.72 -18.15 -2.66
N THR A 97 -7.10 -19.07 -1.78
CA THR A 97 -8.51 -19.44 -1.62
C THR A 97 -9.15 -18.53 -0.58
N ILE A 98 -10.26 -17.88 -0.93
CA ILE A 98 -11.08 -17.02 -0.06
C ILE A 98 -12.47 -17.66 0.08
N LYS A 99 -12.91 -17.89 1.32
CA LYS A 99 -14.27 -18.38 1.57
C LYS A 99 -15.29 -17.28 1.28
N GLU A 100 -16.36 -17.62 0.58
CA GLU A 100 -17.48 -16.70 0.31
C GLU A 100 -18.10 -16.20 1.62
N GLY A 101 -18.43 -14.90 1.68
CA GLY A 101 -18.95 -14.25 2.89
C GLY A 101 -17.93 -14.07 4.02
N ALA A 102 -16.66 -14.42 3.78
CA ALA A 102 -15.62 -14.13 4.76
C ALA A 102 -15.37 -12.62 4.83
N LYS A 103 -15.36 -12.09 6.06
CA LYS A 103 -14.86 -10.76 6.34
C LYS A 103 -13.34 -10.79 6.40
N PHE A 104 -12.73 -9.92 5.63
CA PHE A 104 -11.28 -9.80 5.56
C PHE A 104 -10.85 -8.35 5.62
N ARG A 105 -9.58 -8.15 5.94
CA ARG A 105 -8.95 -6.84 6.00
C ARG A 105 -7.56 -6.96 5.42
N MET A 106 -7.25 -6.15 4.41
CA MET A 106 -5.87 -6.08 3.95
C MET A 106 -5.02 -5.32 4.97
N LYS A 107 -3.76 -5.71 5.11
CA LYS A 107 -2.75 -5.05 5.94
C LYS A 107 -1.47 -4.91 5.13
N ALA A 108 -0.97 -3.69 4.99
CA ALA A 108 0.31 -3.41 4.34
C ALA A 108 1.35 -3.00 5.37
N ASN A 109 2.53 -3.61 5.29
CA ASN A 109 3.72 -3.13 5.99
C ASN A 109 4.68 -2.51 5.00
N PHE A 110 5.16 -1.32 5.30
CA PHE A 110 6.06 -0.58 4.41
C PHE A 110 7.04 0.28 5.18
N VAL A 111 8.13 0.63 4.51
CA VAL A 111 9.20 1.47 5.04
C VAL A 111 9.36 2.70 4.16
N VAL A 112 9.31 3.87 4.79
CA VAL A 112 9.60 5.17 4.19
C VAL A 112 11.04 5.54 4.49
N GLN A 113 11.78 5.91 3.45
CA GLN A 113 13.20 6.22 3.48
C GLN A 113 13.43 7.64 2.98
N HIS A 114 14.57 8.21 3.38
CA HIS A 114 15.11 9.49 2.89
C HIS A 114 14.30 10.74 3.25
N ASP A 115 13.02 10.80 2.88
CA ASP A 115 12.20 12.00 2.99
C ASP A 115 10.71 11.72 3.19
N VAL A 116 9.92 12.75 3.48
CA VAL A 116 8.48 12.67 3.67
C VAL A 116 7.80 12.07 2.44
N LEU A 117 7.01 11.02 2.66
CA LEU A 117 6.13 10.43 1.66
C LEU A 117 4.76 11.10 1.77
N SER A 118 4.34 11.79 0.72
CA SER A 118 3.08 12.55 0.71
C SER A 118 2.00 11.82 -0.07
N GLY A 119 0.89 11.50 0.59
CA GLY A 119 -0.30 10.96 -0.09
C GLY A 119 -0.08 9.60 -0.74
N LEU A 120 0.52 8.65 -0.02
CA LEU A 120 0.57 7.27 -0.45
C LEU A 120 -0.86 6.74 -0.65
N LYS A 121 -1.10 6.06 -1.76
CA LYS A 121 -2.37 5.48 -2.18
C LYS A 121 -2.17 4.04 -2.60
N TYR A 122 -3.21 3.25 -2.39
CA TYR A 122 -3.35 1.91 -2.93
C TYR A 122 -4.44 1.89 -3.99
N LEU A 123 -4.15 1.25 -5.11
CA LEU A 123 -5.08 1.00 -6.19
C LEU A 123 -5.18 -0.49 -6.44
N GLN A 124 -6.40 -0.97 -6.66
CA GLN A 124 -6.66 -2.33 -7.05
C GLN A 124 -7.74 -2.38 -8.11
N VAL A 125 -7.52 -3.21 -9.13
CA VAL A 125 -8.51 -3.53 -10.14
C VAL A 125 -8.69 -5.04 -10.14
N THR A 126 -9.91 -5.48 -9.91
CA THR A 126 -10.27 -6.91 -9.90
C THR A 126 -11.02 -7.25 -11.18
N LYS A 127 -10.59 -8.33 -11.84
CA LYS A 127 -11.13 -8.87 -13.07
C LYS A 127 -11.58 -10.30 -12.86
N ARG A 128 -12.65 -10.67 -13.57
CA ARG A 128 -13.12 -12.05 -13.65
C ARG A 128 -13.33 -12.40 -15.11
N LYS A 129 -12.64 -13.44 -15.59
CA LYS A 129 -12.63 -13.83 -17.01
C LYS A 129 -12.27 -12.64 -17.93
N GLY A 130 -11.29 -11.83 -17.53
CA GLY A 130 -10.86 -10.63 -18.25
C GLY A 130 -11.76 -9.40 -18.12
N ILE A 131 -12.95 -9.52 -17.53
CA ILE A 131 -13.90 -8.41 -17.36
C ILE A 131 -13.67 -7.73 -16.00
N ARG A 132 -13.53 -6.40 -15.97
CA ARG A 132 -13.41 -5.63 -14.73
C ARG A 132 -14.69 -5.73 -13.91
N VAL A 133 -14.58 -6.22 -12.68
CA VAL A 133 -15.70 -6.37 -11.73
C VAL A 133 -15.62 -5.41 -10.56
N ALA A 134 -14.42 -4.92 -10.22
CA ALA A 134 -14.24 -3.91 -9.17
C ALA A 134 -13.01 -3.05 -9.47
N LYS A 135 -13.05 -1.79 -9.00
CA LYS A 135 -11.91 -0.90 -8.87
C LYS A 135 -11.99 -0.27 -7.49
N ASN A 136 -10.92 -0.37 -6.72
CA ASN A 136 -10.80 0.18 -5.38
C ASN A 136 -9.58 1.10 -5.34
N GLU A 137 -9.75 2.25 -4.70
CA GLU A 137 -8.69 3.21 -4.44
C GLU A 137 -8.80 3.65 -2.99
N GLU A 138 -7.72 3.53 -2.23
CA GLU A 138 -7.67 3.95 -0.84
C GLU A 138 -6.48 4.89 -0.60
N MET A 139 -6.76 6.07 -0.05
CA MET A 139 -5.73 6.96 0.47
C MET A 139 -5.16 6.38 1.77
N ILE A 140 -3.88 6.05 1.75
CA ILE A 140 -3.16 5.53 2.92
C ILE A 140 -2.69 6.70 3.79
N GLY A 141 -2.19 7.78 3.18
CA GLY A 141 -1.83 9.03 3.85
C GLY A 141 -0.38 9.45 3.64
N SER A 142 0.09 10.38 4.48
CA SER A 142 1.46 10.91 4.44
C SER A 142 2.27 10.44 5.64
N PHE A 143 3.55 10.16 5.43
CA PHE A 143 4.42 9.50 6.40
C PHE A 143 5.80 10.15 6.42
N ALA A 144 6.33 10.40 7.62
CA ALA A 144 7.73 10.77 7.79
C ALA A 144 8.64 9.54 7.55
N PRO A 145 9.93 9.73 7.25
CA PRO A 145 10.89 8.63 7.21
C PRO A 145 10.86 7.79 8.47
N ASN A 146 11.05 6.48 8.31
CA ASN A 146 11.14 5.58 9.45
C ASN A 146 12.41 5.87 10.27
N THR A 147 12.28 5.70 11.57
CA THR A 147 13.36 5.86 12.55
C THR A 147 13.64 4.54 13.24
N GLN A 148 14.71 4.44 14.01
CA GLN A 148 15.01 3.24 14.77
C GLN A 148 13.89 2.86 15.76
N ASP A 149 13.18 3.85 16.32
CA ASP A 149 12.05 3.64 17.23
C ASP A 149 10.79 3.17 16.50
N LYS A 150 10.64 3.57 15.23
CA LYS A 150 9.53 3.18 14.37
C LYS A 150 10.07 2.70 13.02
N PRO A 151 10.58 1.46 12.96
CA PRO A 151 11.30 0.97 11.78
C PRO A 151 10.38 0.59 10.61
N VAL A 152 9.08 0.37 10.87
CA VAL A 152 8.07 -0.03 9.87
C VAL A 152 6.75 0.68 10.15
N TYR A 153 6.04 1.07 9.10
CA TYR A 153 4.63 1.47 9.16
C TYR A 153 3.73 0.29 8.84
N GLU A 154 2.63 0.17 9.58
CA GLU A 154 1.53 -0.76 9.31
C GLU A 154 0.28 0.06 8.96
N LYS A 155 -0.36 -0.28 7.84
CA LYS A 155 -1.69 0.22 7.46
C LYS A 155 -2.65 -0.96 7.35
N LYS A 156 -3.74 -0.91 8.12
CA LYS A 156 -4.92 -1.76 7.92
C LYS A 156 -5.94 -0.99 7.10
N PHE A 157 -6.40 -1.62 6.01
CA PHE A 157 -7.37 -1.05 5.07
C PHE A 157 -8.78 -1.15 5.65
N GLU A 158 -9.82 -0.63 5.00
CA GLU A 158 -11.17 -0.88 5.49
C GLU A 158 -11.53 -2.39 5.41
N PRO A 159 -12.27 -2.95 6.37
CA PRO A 159 -12.77 -4.32 6.26
C PRO A 159 -13.68 -4.47 5.03
N ASP A 160 -13.55 -5.60 4.35
CA ASP A 160 -14.34 -5.96 3.18
C ASP A 160 -14.90 -7.37 3.33
N GLU A 161 -15.91 -7.72 2.53
CA GLU A 161 -16.59 -9.01 2.58
C GLU A 161 -16.56 -9.70 1.22
N ALA A 162 -16.10 -10.96 1.21
CA ALA A 162 -16.06 -11.73 -0.02
C ALA A 162 -17.48 -11.99 -0.56
N PRO A 163 -17.75 -11.78 -1.86
CA PRO A 163 -19.09 -11.95 -2.41
C PRO A 163 -19.58 -13.40 -2.27
N THR A 164 -20.90 -13.55 -2.09
CA THR A 164 -21.56 -14.84 -1.86
C THR A 164 -22.35 -15.32 -3.06
N GLY A 165 -22.58 -16.63 -3.12
CA GLY A 165 -23.49 -17.26 -4.07
C GLY A 165 -22.78 -17.97 -5.22
N MET A 166 -23.50 -18.88 -5.87
CA MET A 166 -22.95 -19.71 -6.95
C MET A 166 -22.36 -18.90 -8.11
N LEU A 167 -22.94 -17.74 -8.39
CA LEU A 167 -22.45 -16.87 -9.45
C LEU A 167 -21.19 -16.09 -9.05
N ALA A 168 -20.92 -15.84 -7.76
CA ALA A 168 -19.71 -15.15 -7.30
C ALA A 168 -18.52 -16.10 -7.14
N ARG A 169 -18.75 -17.38 -6.84
CA ARG A 169 -17.66 -18.35 -6.71
C ARG A 169 -16.86 -18.52 -8.01
N GLY A 170 -15.54 -18.71 -7.89
CA GLY A 170 -14.62 -18.92 -9.02
C GLY A 170 -13.34 -18.11 -8.94
N HIS A 171 -12.61 -18.10 -10.06
CA HIS A 171 -11.30 -17.49 -10.17
C HIS A 171 -11.35 -15.99 -10.49
N TYR A 172 -10.52 -15.21 -9.82
CA TYR A 172 -10.36 -13.78 -9.97
C TYR A 172 -8.89 -13.44 -10.15
N GLU A 173 -8.66 -12.40 -10.94
CA GLU A 173 -7.35 -11.79 -11.14
C GLU A 173 -7.42 -10.36 -10.62
N ALA A 174 -6.42 -9.93 -9.87
CA ALA A 174 -6.29 -8.58 -9.39
C ALA A 174 -4.96 -8.00 -9.83
N ALA A 175 -4.98 -6.73 -10.19
CA ALA A 175 -3.78 -5.93 -10.39
C ALA A 175 -3.78 -4.82 -9.34
N SER A 176 -2.66 -4.68 -8.64
CA SER A 176 -2.52 -3.80 -7.48
C SER A 176 -1.33 -2.87 -7.68
N LYS A 177 -1.45 -1.63 -7.20
CA LYS A 177 -0.43 -0.60 -7.32
C LYS A 177 -0.37 0.28 -6.07
N PHE A 178 0.85 0.56 -5.61
CA PHE A 178 1.15 1.61 -4.64
C PHE A 178 1.75 2.81 -5.34
N ALA A 179 1.18 3.99 -5.15
CA ALA A 179 1.67 5.23 -5.72
C ALA A 179 1.44 6.42 -4.78
N ASP A 180 2.08 7.55 -5.02
CA ASP A 180 1.84 8.79 -4.26
C ASP A 180 1.21 9.92 -5.08
N ASP A 181 0.94 11.05 -4.42
CA ASP A 181 0.42 12.26 -5.05
C ASP A 181 1.41 12.90 -6.05
N ASP A 182 2.70 12.54 -5.98
CA ASP A 182 3.72 12.96 -6.94
C ASP A 182 3.74 12.08 -8.20
N GLY A 183 2.92 11.02 -8.24
CA GLY A 183 2.85 10.08 -9.36
C GLY A 183 3.95 9.01 -9.35
N HIS A 184 4.77 8.92 -8.29
CA HIS A 184 5.76 7.85 -8.16
C HIS A 184 5.05 6.52 -7.93
N GLU A 185 5.45 5.50 -8.67
CA GLU A 185 5.03 4.12 -8.46
C GLU A 185 6.06 3.40 -7.58
N TYR A 186 5.59 2.83 -6.46
CA TYR A 186 6.45 2.13 -5.51
C TYR A 186 6.43 0.61 -5.68
N LEU A 187 5.28 0.09 -6.08
CA LEU A 187 5.10 -1.33 -6.37
C LEU A 187 3.88 -1.50 -7.26
N LYS A 188 3.99 -2.34 -8.28
CA LYS A 188 2.88 -2.82 -9.10
C LYS A 188 3.00 -4.32 -9.29
N PHE A 189 1.92 -5.03 -9.05
CA PHE A 189 1.91 -6.49 -9.13
C PHE A 189 0.54 -7.02 -9.51
N GLU A 190 0.55 -8.23 -10.06
CA GLU A 190 -0.66 -8.98 -10.37
C GLU A 190 -0.73 -10.21 -9.47
N TRP A 191 -1.93 -10.55 -9.03
CA TRP A 191 -2.18 -11.69 -8.18
C TRP A 191 -3.53 -12.30 -8.49
N SER A 192 -3.73 -13.55 -8.08
CA SER A 192 -4.99 -14.25 -8.31
C SER A 192 -5.55 -14.83 -7.02
N PHE A 193 -6.86 -15.03 -6.99
CA PHE A 193 -7.56 -15.65 -5.88
C PHE A 193 -8.82 -16.37 -6.35
N ASP A 194 -9.20 -17.41 -5.62
CA ASP A 194 -10.39 -18.21 -5.86
C ASP A 194 -11.39 -17.96 -4.74
N ILE A 195 -12.63 -17.59 -5.08
CA ILE A 195 -13.73 -17.56 -4.13
C ILE A 195 -14.42 -18.92 -4.11
N THR A 196 -14.44 -19.58 -2.96
CA THR A 196 -14.97 -20.93 -2.76
C THR A 196 -15.97 -20.97 -1.61
N LYS A 197 -16.75 -22.06 -1.51
CA LYS A 197 -17.70 -22.25 -0.40
C LYS A 197 -17.02 -22.45 0.95
N GLU A 198 -15.87 -23.11 0.93
CA GLU A 198 -15.06 -23.40 2.12
C GLU A 198 -13.61 -23.03 1.84
N TRP A 199 -12.86 -22.74 2.90
CA TRP A 199 -11.40 -22.62 2.82
C TRP A 199 -10.77 -23.94 2.35
N LYS A 200 -9.60 -23.84 1.69
CA LYS A 200 -8.69 -24.98 1.52
C LYS A 200 -7.71 -25.03 2.68
#